data_AF-A0A7X7EY78-F1
#
_entry.id   AF-A0A7X7EY78-F1
#
_cell.length_a   1.000
_cell.length_b   1.000
_cell.length_c   1.000
_cell.angle_alpha   90.00
_cell.angle_beta   90.00
_cell.angle_gamma   90.00
#
_symmetry.space_group_name_H-M   'P 1'
#
loop_
_entity.id
_entity.type
_entity.pdbx_description
1 polymer ?
#
loop_
_entity_poly.entity_id
_entity_poly.type
_entity_poly.pdbx_seq_one_letter_code
_entity_poly.pdbx_strand_id
1 'polypeptide(L)'
;VINAEGREIDSTVTNMENPADIKQLMVLEEWFFDKKHSRLDVRIIGICPIYMGYDQITSRLVKRRLFWIRYEDVRQALATHEAFNSFNDAQRISFEDLMLQRRFNGYIVAESNVYDDRSINQYKMGPAQIYEAERIKNEIFNFEQDLWEY
;
A
#
# COMPACT_ATOMS: atom_id res chain seq x y z
N VAL A 1 -37.04 -4.44 -5.21
CA VAL A 1 -38.05 -3.36 -5.31
C VAL A 1 -39.31 -3.98 -5.90
N ILE A 2 -40.49 -3.86 -5.30
CA ILE A 2 -41.70 -4.53 -5.81
C ILE A 2 -42.36 -3.68 -6.91
N ASN A 3 -42.68 -4.29 -8.05
CA ASN A 3 -43.55 -3.66 -9.04
C ASN A 3 -45.03 -3.85 -8.65
N ALA A 4 -45.91 -3.00 -9.17
CA ALA A 4 -47.34 -2.96 -8.86
C ALA A 4 -48.13 -4.26 -9.14
N GLU A 5 -47.50 -5.29 -9.71
CA GLU A 5 -48.10 -6.60 -10.05
C GLU A 5 -47.63 -7.76 -9.14
N GLY A 6 -46.99 -7.46 -8.00
CA GLY A 6 -46.74 -8.46 -6.95
C GLY A 6 -45.72 -9.56 -7.26
N ARG A 7 -44.90 -9.40 -8.31
CA ARG A 7 -43.72 -10.26 -8.55
C ARG A 7 -42.47 -9.67 -7.92
N GLU A 8 -41.79 -10.48 -7.11
CA GLU A 8 -40.44 -10.18 -6.61
C GLU A 8 -39.46 -10.21 -7.78
N ILE A 9 -39.06 -9.02 -8.25
CA ILE A 9 -37.84 -8.88 -9.02
C ILE A 9 -36.69 -8.84 -8.03
N ASP A 10 -35.91 -9.91 -8.01
CA ASP A 10 -34.60 -9.94 -7.38
C ASP A 10 -33.68 -9.04 -8.19
N SER A 11 -33.70 -7.75 -7.86
CA SER A 11 -32.76 -6.79 -8.41
C SER A 11 -31.42 -7.04 -7.73
N THR A 12 -30.66 -8.03 -8.24
CA THR A 12 -29.25 -8.17 -7.91
C THR A 12 -28.56 -6.87 -8.37
N VAL A 13 -28.32 -5.96 -7.42
CA VAL A 13 -27.48 -4.79 -7.65
C VAL A 13 -26.07 -5.32 -7.86
N THR A 14 -25.74 -5.65 -9.11
CA THR A 14 -24.38 -5.93 -9.53
C THR A 14 -23.67 -4.58 -9.55
N ASN A 15 -23.21 -4.12 -8.39
CA ASN A 15 -22.21 -3.07 -8.34
C ASN A 15 -20.98 -3.67 -9.02
N MET A 16 -20.80 -3.39 -10.31
CA MET A 16 -19.55 -3.66 -11.00
C MET A 16 -18.49 -2.81 -10.28
N GLU A 17 -17.72 -3.44 -9.42
CA GLU A 17 -16.57 -2.81 -8.76
C GLU A 17 -15.61 -2.38 -9.88
N ASN A 18 -15.51 -1.08 -10.12
CA ASN A 18 -14.69 -0.55 -11.20
C ASN A 18 -13.21 -0.62 -10.76
N PRO A 19 -12.30 -1.18 -11.57
CA PRO A 19 -10.86 -1.13 -11.27
C PRO A 19 -10.33 0.28 -10.99
N ALA A 20 -11.00 1.32 -11.50
CA ALA A 20 -10.68 2.73 -11.24
C ALA A 20 -10.84 3.16 -9.76
N ASP A 21 -11.55 2.37 -8.95
CA ASP A 21 -11.75 2.66 -7.53
C ASP A 21 -10.57 2.18 -6.65
N ILE A 22 -9.58 1.49 -7.24
CA ILE A 22 -8.32 1.16 -6.58
C ILE A 22 -7.41 2.38 -6.63
N LYS A 23 -7.35 3.12 -5.52
CA LYS A 23 -6.61 4.40 -5.43
C LYS A 23 -5.36 4.34 -4.57
N GLN A 24 -5.20 3.29 -3.78
CA GLN A 24 -4.07 3.15 -2.87
C GLN A 24 -3.48 1.75 -2.95
N LEU A 25 -2.17 1.67 -2.77
CA LEU A 25 -1.42 0.43 -2.63
C LEU A 25 -0.81 0.39 -1.23
N MET A 26 -0.90 -0.76 -0.59
CA MET A 26 -0.18 -1.08 0.63
C MET A 26 0.96 -2.02 0.25
N VAL A 27 2.17 -1.70 0.68
CA VAL A 27 3.38 -2.47 0.34
C VAL A 27 3.89 -3.13 1.63
N LEU A 28 4.21 -4.42 1.55
CA LEU A 28 4.87 -5.16 2.60
C LEU A 28 6.37 -5.20 2.30
N GLU A 29 7.17 -4.66 3.20
CA GLU A 29 8.59 -4.43 3.02
C GLU A 29 9.37 -5.12 4.13
N GLU A 30 10.47 -5.76 3.75
CA GLU A 30 11.46 -6.34 4.64
C GLU A 30 12.72 -5.50 4.56
N TRP A 31 13.11 -4.97 5.71
CA TRP A 31 14.34 -4.19 5.90
C TRP A 31 15.38 -5.17 6.42
N PHE A 32 16.40 -5.47 5.62
CA PHE A 32 17.45 -6.41 5.97
C PHE A 32 18.83 -5.78 5.89
N PHE A 33 19.70 -6.21 6.80
CA PHE A 33 21.06 -5.71 6.88
C PHE A 33 22.03 -6.68 6.21
N ASP A 34 22.69 -6.25 5.13
CA ASP A 34 23.79 -7.01 4.54
C ASP A 34 25.10 -6.68 5.26
N LYS A 35 25.56 -7.62 6.08
CA LYS A 35 26.84 -7.55 6.82
C LYS A 35 28.05 -7.34 5.92
N LYS A 36 28.00 -7.74 4.64
CA LYS A 36 29.14 -7.61 3.73
C LYS A 36 29.30 -6.20 3.20
N HIS A 37 28.19 -5.53 2.94
CA HIS A 37 28.17 -4.18 2.37
C HIS A 37 27.94 -3.11 3.44
N SER A 38 27.72 -3.50 4.70
CA SER A 38 27.33 -2.63 5.82
C SER A 38 26.20 -1.67 5.43
N ARG A 39 25.24 -2.18 4.65
CA ARG A 39 24.11 -1.41 4.14
C ARG A 39 22.82 -2.08 4.53
N LEU A 40 21.85 -1.22 4.84
CA LEU A 40 20.48 -1.64 5.00
C LEU A 40 19.81 -1.56 3.63
N ASP A 41 19.42 -2.73 3.12
CA ASP A 41 18.66 -2.84 1.88
C ASP A 41 17.20 -3.16 2.18
N VAL A 42 16.32 -2.67 1.29
CA VAL A 42 14.87 -2.90 1.40
C VAL A 42 14.42 -3.87 0.32
N ARG A 43 13.67 -4.88 0.72
CA ARG A 43 13.03 -5.84 -0.17
C ARG A 43 11.52 -5.75 -0.07
N ILE A 44 10.85 -5.63 -1.22
CA ILE A 44 9.38 -5.70 -1.28
C ILE A 44 8.96 -7.17 -1.36
N ILE A 45 8.16 -7.63 -0.40
CA ILE A 45 7.63 -9.00 -0.35
C ILE A 45 6.30 -9.07 -1.10
N GLY A 46 5.42 -8.09 -0.88
CA GLY A 46 4.08 -8.13 -1.43
C GLY A 46 3.39 -6.78 -1.52
N ILE A 47 2.36 -6.74 -2.35
CA ILE A 47 1.53 -5.56 -2.60
C ILE A 47 0.07 -5.93 -2.33
N CYS A 48 -0.66 -5.03 -1.69
CA CYS A 48 -2.08 -5.16 -1.42
C CYS A 48 -2.82 -3.91 -1.95
N PRO A 49 -3.65 -4.05 -2.98
CA PRO A 49 -4.47 -2.95 -3.45
C PRO A 49 -5.60 -2.65 -2.46
N ILE A 50 -5.85 -1.35 -2.27
CA ILE A 50 -6.91 -0.82 -1.40
C ILE A 50 -7.99 -0.22 -2.28
N TYR A 51 -9.18 -0.81 -2.20
CA TYR A 51 -10.39 -0.30 -2.82
C TYR A 51 -10.92 0.91 -2.04
N MET A 52 -11.24 1.98 -2.76
CA MET A 52 -11.88 3.18 -2.24
C MET A 52 -13.19 3.44 -2.98
N GLY A 53 -14.26 2.81 -2.50
CA GLY A 53 -15.60 3.02 -3.02
C GLY A 53 -16.42 3.98 -2.16
N TYR A 54 -17.43 4.58 -2.78
CA TYR A 54 -18.53 5.21 -2.05
C TYR A 54 -19.59 4.17 -1.77
N ASP A 55 -19.93 4.00 -0.49
CA ASP A 55 -21.12 3.25 -0.13
C ASP A 55 -22.36 4.10 -0.46
N GLN A 56 -23.22 3.58 -1.34
CA GLN A 56 -24.43 4.28 -1.80
C GLN A 56 -25.46 4.48 -0.68
N ILE A 57 -25.39 3.68 0.39
CA ILE A 57 -26.33 3.77 1.52
C ILE A 57 -25.87 4.81 2.55
N THR A 58 -24.56 4.80 2.86
CA THR A 58 -24.02 5.62 3.96
C THR A 58 -23.36 6.92 3.45
N SER A 59 -23.19 7.08 2.14
CA SER A 59 -22.44 8.17 1.49
C SER A 59 -21.06 8.40 2.11
N ARG A 60 -20.46 7.35 2.69
CA ARG A 60 -19.13 7.37 3.30
C ARG A 60 -18.14 6.69 2.38
N LEU A 61 -16.93 7.24 2.36
CA LEU A 61 -15.80 6.61 1.68
C LEU A 61 -15.39 5.37 2.49
N VAL A 62 -15.58 4.19 1.90
CA VAL A 62 -15.18 2.92 2.50
C VAL A 62 -13.85 2.51 1.90
N LYS A 63 -12.86 2.32 2.76
CA LYS A 63 -11.56 1.75 2.39
C LYS A 63 -11.56 0.27 2.73
N ARG A 64 -11.35 -0.60 1.73
CA ARG A 64 -11.27 -2.05 1.92
C ARG A 64 -9.95 -2.57 1.35
N ARG A 65 -9.22 -3.33 2.17
CA ARG A 65 -8.06 -4.11 1.70
C ARG A 65 -8.59 -5.29 0.90
N LEU A 66 -8.07 -5.51 -0.30
CA LEU A 66 -8.54 -6.57 -1.19
C LEU A 66 -7.85 -7.90 -0.86
N PHE A 67 -6.61 -8.07 -1.30
CA PHE A 67 -5.82 -9.28 -1.10
C PHE A 67 -4.33 -8.98 -1.20
N TRP A 68 -3.50 -9.86 -0.63
CA TRP A 68 -2.04 -9.79 -0.75
C TRP A 68 -1.57 -10.52 -2.00
N ILE A 69 -0.71 -9.86 -2.78
CA ILE A 69 -0.07 -10.43 -3.96
C ILE A 69 1.43 -10.43 -3.72
N ARG A 70 2.10 -11.54 -4.04
CA ARG A 70 3.56 -11.60 -3.95
C ARG A 70 4.17 -10.72 -5.04
N TYR A 71 5.22 -9.98 -4.69
CA TYR A 71 5.84 -9.03 -5.61
C TYR A 71 6.38 -9.71 -6.89
N GLU A 72 6.90 -10.92 -6.76
CA GLU A 72 7.41 -11.72 -7.89
C GLU A 72 6.36 -11.96 -8.98
N ASP A 73 5.11 -12.22 -8.57
CA ASP A 73 4.02 -12.54 -9.50
C ASP A 73 3.54 -11.29 -10.26
N VAL A 74 3.68 -10.10 -9.66
CA VAL A 74 3.27 -8.81 -10.26
C VAL A 74 4.41 -8.14 -11.02
N ARG A 75 5.66 -8.56 -10.81
CA ARG A 75 6.86 -7.91 -11.39
C ARG A 75 6.73 -7.71 -12.89
N GLN A 76 6.36 -8.75 -13.63
CA GLN A 76 6.22 -8.67 -15.09
C GLN A 76 5.13 -7.67 -15.52
N ALA A 77 4.03 -7.59 -14.77
CA ALA A 77 2.96 -6.63 -15.05
C ALA A 77 3.44 -5.19 -14.80
N LEU A 78 4.16 -4.95 -13.69
CA LEU A 78 4.71 -3.64 -13.36
C LEU A 78 5.83 -3.20 -14.32
N ALA A 79 6.62 -4.14 -14.83
CA ALA A 79 7.67 -3.88 -15.81
C ALA A 79 7.11 -3.45 -17.17
N THR A 80 6.00 -4.07 -17.58
CA THR A 80 5.36 -3.81 -18.89
C THR A 80 4.67 -2.46 -18.93
N HIS A 81 4.21 -1.95 -17.79
CA HIS A 81 3.54 -0.67 -17.69
C HIS A 81 4.54 0.46 -17.38
N GLU A 82 4.58 1.46 -18.25
CA GLU A 82 5.38 2.66 -18.06
C GLU A 82 4.64 3.65 -17.14
N ALA A 83 5.37 4.20 -16.18
CA ALA A 83 4.88 5.28 -15.35
C ALA A 83 5.11 6.62 -16.05
N PHE A 84 4.05 7.42 -16.16
CA PHE A 84 4.12 8.73 -16.78
C PHE A 84 4.92 9.71 -15.91
N ASN A 85 6.01 10.26 -16.45
CA ASN A 85 6.82 11.28 -15.78
C ASN A 85 6.57 12.65 -16.42
N SER A 86 5.85 13.53 -15.71
CA SER A 86 5.55 14.89 -16.21
C SER A 86 6.77 15.79 -16.34
N PHE A 87 7.89 15.48 -15.69
CA PHE A 87 9.09 16.33 -15.68
C PHE A 87 10.13 15.92 -16.74
N ASN A 88 10.05 14.71 -17.27
CA ASN A 88 11.00 14.21 -18.25
C ASN A 88 10.32 13.22 -19.20
N ASP A 89 9.98 13.70 -20.40
CA ASP A 89 9.35 12.91 -21.47
C ASP A 89 10.34 11.92 -22.14
N ALA A 90 11.65 12.14 -21.98
CA ALA A 90 12.68 11.31 -22.62
C ALA A 90 13.02 10.05 -21.82
N GLN A 91 12.84 10.05 -20.49
CA GLN A 91 13.05 8.86 -19.66
C GLN A 91 11.72 8.20 -19.31
N ARG A 92 11.42 7.12 -20.03
CA ARG A 92 10.39 6.16 -19.66
C ARG A 92 10.91 5.34 -18.48
N ILE A 93 10.22 5.41 -17.35
CA ILE A 93 10.50 4.60 -16.16
C ILE A 93 9.35 3.62 -15.97
N SER A 94 9.67 2.35 -15.69
CA SER A 94 8.64 1.34 -15.42
C SER A 94 8.07 1.52 -14.01
N PHE A 95 6.86 1.01 -13.76
CA PHE A 95 6.34 0.97 -12.38
C PHE A 95 7.20 0.09 -11.48
N GLU A 96 7.83 -0.94 -12.02
CA GLU A 96 8.79 -1.77 -11.30
C GLU A 96 9.98 -0.93 -10.79
N ASP A 97 10.61 -0.15 -11.67
CA ASP A 97 11.76 0.68 -11.30
C ASP A 97 11.40 1.71 -10.22
N LEU A 98 10.21 2.29 -10.27
CA LEU A 98 9.74 3.20 -9.23
C LEU A 98 9.63 2.51 -7.86
N MET A 99 9.12 1.28 -7.84
CA MET A 99 8.97 0.50 -6.61
C MET A 99 10.33 0.06 -6.06
N LEU A 100 11.22 -0.45 -6.92
CA LEU A 100 12.56 -0.88 -6.54
C LEU A 100 13.43 0.28 -6.02
N GLN A 101 13.35 1.45 -6.65
CA GLN A 101 14.06 2.64 -6.21
C GLN A 101 13.37 3.38 -5.06
N ARG A 102 12.27 2.83 -4.52
CA ARG A 102 11.41 3.45 -3.51
C ARG A 102 11.02 4.90 -3.83
N ARG A 103 10.77 5.22 -5.10
CA ARG A 103 10.34 6.55 -5.55
C ARG A 103 8.83 6.74 -5.32
N PHE A 104 8.39 6.59 -4.08
CA PHE A 104 7.02 6.83 -3.66
C PHE A 104 6.98 7.40 -2.25
N ASN A 105 5.91 8.12 -1.93
CA ASN A 105 5.66 8.63 -0.60
C ASN A 105 4.52 7.83 0.04
N GLY A 106 4.68 7.49 1.33
CA GLY A 106 3.74 6.71 2.09
C GLY A 106 3.94 6.91 3.60
N TYR A 107 3.00 6.38 4.38
CA TYR A 107 3.09 6.35 5.83
C TYR A 107 3.09 4.90 6.30
N ILE A 108 3.78 4.64 7.40
CA ILE A 108 3.87 3.31 7.99
C ILE A 108 2.53 3.01 8.68
N VAL A 109 1.95 1.84 8.36
CA VAL A 109 0.66 1.39 8.93
C VAL A 109 0.86 0.35 10.03
N ALA A 110 1.90 -0.46 9.87
CA ALA A 110 2.27 -1.52 10.79
C ALA A 110 3.79 -1.73 10.72
N GLU A 111 4.35 -2.19 11.83
CA GLU A 111 5.74 -2.59 11.99
C GLU A 111 5.74 -4.03 12.53
N SER A 112 6.76 -4.80 12.16
CA SER A 112 6.99 -6.13 12.73
C SER A 112 7.41 -5.99 14.20
N ASN A 113 6.64 -6.57 15.11
CA ASN A 113 6.95 -6.59 16.54
C ASN A 113 6.99 -8.05 17.04
N VAL A 114 7.69 -8.32 18.13
CA VAL A 114 7.80 -9.65 18.77
C VAL A 114 6.42 -10.25 19.09
N TYR A 115 5.42 -9.39 19.32
CA TYR A 115 4.05 -9.81 19.61
C TYR A 115 3.13 -9.85 18.38
N ASP A 116 3.64 -9.58 17.17
CA ASP A 116 3.04 -9.71 15.81
C ASP A 116 1.59 -9.20 15.58
N ASP A 117 0.94 -8.60 16.58
CA ASP A 117 -0.52 -8.48 16.58
C ASP A 117 -1.05 -7.04 16.48
N ARG A 118 -0.19 -6.01 16.43
CA ARG A 118 -0.65 -4.62 16.57
C ARG A 118 -0.24 -3.71 15.42
N SER A 119 -1.19 -3.45 14.53
CA SER A 119 -1.12 -2.28 13.64
C SER A 119 -1.21 -0.99 14.45
N ILE A 120 -0.60 0.11 13.97
CA ILE A 120 -0.58 1.43 14.63
C ILE A 120 -1.99 1.91 14.99
N ASN A 121 -2.96 1.60 14.12
CA ASN A 121 -4.37 1.94 14.29
C ASN A 121 -5.05 1.31 15.51
N GLN A 122 -4.50 0.22 16.06
CA GLN A 122 -5.10 -0.48 17.20
C GLN A 122 -4.72 0.15 18.55
N TYR A 123 -3.60 0.86 18.64
CA TYR A 123 -3.11 1.43 19.91
C TYR A 123 -3.00 2.96 19.92
N LYS A 124 -3.01 3.62 18.75
CA LYS A 124 -3.13 5.09 18.63
C LYS A 124 -4.37 5.43 17.82
N MET A 125 -5.12 6.44 18.26
CA MET A 125 -6.29 6.96 17.54
C MET A 125 -6.00 8.38 17.04
N GLY A 126 -6.47 8.68 15.83
CA GLY A 126 -6.43 10.03 15.26
C GLY A 126 -5.02 10.51 14.90
N PRO A 127 -4.70 11.81 15.11
CA PRO A 127 -3.41 12.39 14.71
C PRO A 127 -2.19 11.70 15.30
N ALA A 128 -2.35 11.03 16.44
CA ALA A 128 -1.30 10.27 17.11
C ALA A 128 -0.75 9.11 16.25
N GLN A 129 -1.52 8.60 15.29
CA GLN A 129 -1.06 7.57 14.37
C GLN A 129 0.04 8.09 13.44
N ILE A 130 -0.07 9.34 13.01
CA ILE A 130 0.90 9.95 12.09
C ILE A 130 2.23 10.18 12.82
N TYR A 131 2.18 10.72 14.04
CA TYR A 131 3.39 10.91 14.86
C TYR A 131 4.09 9.60 15.19
N GLU A 132 3.33 8.53 15.44
CA GLU A 132 3.90 7.21 15.69
C GLU A 132 4.56 6.63 14.43
N ALA A 133 3.92 6.77 13.26
CA ALA A 133 4.51 6.37 11.99
C ALA A 133 5.81 7.14 11.69
N GLU A 134 5.84 8.43 12.03
CA GLU A 134 7.03 9.27 11.91
C GLU A 134 8.13 8.86 12.90
N ARG A 135 7.76 8.48 14.13
CA ARG A 135 8.70 7.95 15.12
C ARG A 135 9.40 6.69 14.61
N ILE A 136 8.64 5.72 14.09
CA ILE A 136 9.18 4.46 13.53
C ILE A 136 10.08 4.76 12.33
N LYS A 137 9.66 5.68 11.45
CA LYS A 137 10.49 6.11 10.31
C LYS A 137 11.83 6.69 10.77
N ASN A 138 11.82 7.53 11.81
CA ASN A 138 13.04 8.12 12.36
C ASN A 138 13.92 7.07 13.05
N GLU A 139 13.33 6.06 13.68
CA GLU A 139 14.06 4.93 14.29
C GLU A 139 14.82 4.13 13.22
N ILE A 140 14.17 3.80 12.10
CA ILE A 140 14.81 3.14 10.96
C ILE A 140 15.94 3.99 10.37
N PHE A 141 15.71 5.30 10.24
CA PHE A 141 16.72 6.24 9.72
C PHE A 141 17.94 6.37 10.63
N ASN A 142 17.73 6.46 11.95
CA ASN A 142 18.82 6.50 12.93
C ASN A 142 19.60 5.18 12.92
N PHE A 143 18.90 4.04 12.85
CA PHE A 143 19.56 2.74 12.74
C PHE A 143 20.41 2.64 11.47
N GLU A 144 19.93 3.17 10.34
CA GLU A 144 20.74 3.31 9.14
C GLU A 144 21.97 4.17 9.41
N GLN A 145 21.83 5.37 9.98
CA GLN A 145 22.95 6.28 10.22
C GLN A 145 24.01 5.70 11.19
N ASP A 146 23.58 5.02 12.25
CA ASP A 146 24.47 4.37 13.22
C ASP A 146 25.32 3.26 12.58
N LEU A 147 24.82 2.61 11.53
CA LEU A 147 25.56 1.60 10.77
C LEU A 147 26.64 2.22 9.85
N TRP A 148 26.53 3.51 9.52
CA TRP A 148 27.51 4.22 8.70
C TRP A 148 28.65 4.85 9.51
N GLU A 149 28.50 5.06 10.82
CA GLU A 149 29.55 5.65 11.67
C GLU A 149 30.70 4.68 12.04
N TYR A 150 30.80 3.50 11.41
CA TYR A 150 31.85 2.50 11.64
C TYR A 150 32.56 2.07 10.35
#